data_AF-A0A6P0SJJ5-F1
#
_entry.id   AF-A0A6P0SJJ5-F1
#
_cell.length_a   1.000
_cell.length_b   1.000
_cell.length_c   1.000
_cell.angle_alpha   90.00
_cell.angle_beta   90.00
_cell.angle_gamma   90.00
#
_symmetry.space_group_name_H-M   'P 1'
#
loop_
_entity.id
_entity.type
_entity.pdbx_description
1 polymer ?
#
loop_
_entity_poly.entity_id
_entity_poly.type
_entity_poly.pdbx_seq_one_letter_code
_entity_poly.pdbx_strand_id
1 'polypeptide(L)'
;MNNVVNEYLVCILVGNSWSYRELPRLRPGVYHQNQPTYARVTFHDEDSFLKEVIGSYYEELGLAPKPKSLDDFASQLPELPGNAATKKAMYERLRNEYYAHFNHYRHLLQANSPRVLDQVPKEEIRNYVVHQQDANSDFAVLAVREVEIFCPFSKSEVEKIALVDIPGLGDLRVGDEKLMLQTLGERVDVVLFVRRPDPVRYGWEARDTKLYDTAHKALNDLPDRSFIKI
;
A
#
# COMPACT_ATOMS: atom_id res chain seq x y z
N MET A 1 26.59 -13.82 22.62
CA MET A 1 25.54 -14.22 21.66
C MET A 1 24.24 -13.58 22.11
N ASN A 2 23.43 -13.15 21.15
CA ASN A 2 22.18 -12.38 21.24
C ASN A 2 22.35 -10.85 21.20
N ASN A 3 22.76 -10.36 20.02
CA ASN A 3 22.38 -9.04 19.55
C ASN A 3 20.90 -9.10 19.14
N VAL A 4 20.02 -8.47 19.92
CA VAL A 4 18.70 -8.07 19.44
C VAL A 4 18.89 -6.65 18.90
N VAL A 5 18.91 -6.52 17.58
CA VAL A 5 18.90 -5.21 16.91
C VAL A 5 17.47 -4.69 17.04
N ASN A 6 17.26 -3.72 17.93
CA ASN A 6 16.03 -2.93 17.94
C ASN A 6 16.12 -1.95 16.75
N GLU A 7 15.51 -2.34 15.63
CA GLU A 7 15.17 -1.44 14.53
C GLU A 7 13.99 -0.57 14.99
N TYR A 8 14.09 0.75 14.87
CA TYR A 8 12.99 1.66 15.20
C TYR A 8 12.21 2.00 13.92
N LEU A 9 10.95 1.59 13.83
CA LEU A 9 10.12 1.84 12.65
C LEU A 9 9.28 3.12 12.82
N VAL A 10 9.65 4.20 12.14
CA VAL A 10 8.89 5.46 12.14
C VAL A 10 7.93 5.46 10.97
N CYS A 11 6.63 5.51 11.24
CA CYS A 11 5.62 5.79 10.23
C CYS A 11 5.52 7.29 10.01
N ILE A 12 5.57 7.71 8.73
CA ILE A 12 5.23 9.08 8.34
C ILE A 12 3.89 9.02 7.62
N LEU A 13 2.83 9.46 8.28
CA LEU A 13 1.53 9.74 7.66
C LEU A 13 1.60 11.11 7.00
N VAL A 14 1.70 11.14 5.66
CA VAL A 14 1.64 12.40 4.89
C VAL A 14 0.18 12.73 4.54
N GLY A 15 -0.36 13.75 5.19
CA GLY A 15 -1.68 14.34 4.95
C GLY A 15 -1.69 15.34 3.79
N ASN A 16 -2.37 14.90 2.72
CA ASN A 16 -3.00 15.58 1.58
C ASN A 16 -2.16 16.39 0.58
N SER A 17 -2.27 15.94 -0.69
CA SER A 17 -1.86 16.57 -1.95
C SER A 17 -0.38 16.49 -2.32
N TRP A 18 0.15 15.28 -2.35
CA TRP A 18 1.00 14.88 -3.48
C TRP A 18 0.13 14.03 -4.38
N SER A 19 0.02 14.37 -5.67
CA SER A 19 -0.75 13.58 -6.63
C SER A 19 -0.02 12.26 -6.90
N TYR A 20 -0.13 11.31 -5.97
CA TYR A 20 0.16 9.90 -6.22
C TYR A 20 -1.12 9.28 -6.77
N ARG A 21 -1.40 9.56 -8.06
CA ARG A 21 -2.50 8.87 -8.73
C ARG A 21 -2.13 7.39 -8.81
N GLU A 22 -2.82 6.65 -7.95
CA GLU A 22 -3.17 5.25 -8.08
C GLU A 22 -2.19 4.13 -7.67
N LEU A 23 -1.48 4.25 -6.53
CA LEU A 23 -0.57 3.19 -6.07
C LEU A 23 -1.27 1.97 -5.43
N PRO A 24 -1.13 0.75 -5.97
CA PRO A 24 -1.71 -0.45 -5.37
C PRO A 24 -1.09 -0.74 -3.99
N ARG A 25 -1.62 -1.76 -3.32
CA ARG A 25 -1.51 -2.10 -1.90
C ARG A 25 -0.09 -2.48 -1.46
N LEU A 26 0.81 -1.52 -1.51
CA LEU A 26 2.18 -1.70 -1.12
C LEU A 26 2.31 -1.48 0.39
N ARG A 27 3.15 -2.28 1.02
CA ARG A 27 3.73 -1.96 2.34
C ARG A 27 5.14 -1.40 2.11
N PRO A 28 5.31 -0.14 1.67
CA PRO A 28 6.62 0.41 1.41
C PRO A 28 7.39 0.61 2.72
N GLY A 29 8.54 -0.06 2.84
CA GLY A 29 9.54 0.22 3.87
C GLY A 29 10.78 0.84 3.25
N VAL A 30 11.30 1.93 3.82
CA VAL A 30 12.60 2.51 3.43
C VAL A 30 13.59 2.29 4.57
N TYR A 31 14.67 1.59 4.28
CA TYR A 31 15.67 1.17 5.26
C TYR A 31 17.02 1.77 4.95
N HIS A 32 17.75 2.12 6.01
CA HIS A 32 19.14 2.50 5.88
C HIS A 32 20.00 1.31 5.44
N GLN A 33 20.82 1.52 4.41
CA GLN A 33 21.91 0.60 4.10
C GLN A 33 23.08 1.32 3.43
N ASN A 34 24.30 0.98 3.84
CA ASN A 34 25.54 1.57 3.32
C ASN A 34 25.94 0.95 1.96
N GLN A 35 25.04 0.97 0.99
CA GLN A 35 25.26 0.55 -0.40
C GLN A 35 24.41 1.38 -1.37
N PRO A 36 24.64 1.32 -2.70
CA PRO A 36 23.79 2.00 -3.66
C PRO A 36 22.32 1.63 -3.51
N THR A 37 21.42 2.57 -3.80
CA THR A 37 19.98 2.37 -3.64
C THR A 37 19.45 1.23 -4.49
N TYR A 38 18.69 0.33 -3.89
CA TYR A 38 17.97 -0.74 -4.58
C TYR A 38 16.66 -1.05 -3.84
N ALA A 39 15.83 -1.90 -4.42
CA ALA A 39 14.65 -2.44 -3.75
C ALA A 39 14.59 -3.96 -3.78
N ARG A 40 13.98 -4.52 -2.74
CA ARG A 40 13.39 -5.86 -2.73
C ARG A 40 11.90 -5.74 -3.05
N VAL A 41 11.44 -6.41 -4.09
CA VAL A 41 10.02 -6.41 -4.50
C VAL A 41 9.44 -7.79 -4.32
N THR A 42 8.40 -7.92 -3.50
CA THR A 42 7.66 -9.15 -3.27
C THR A 42 6.30 -9.05 -3.96
N PHE A 43 6.01 -9.96 -4.88
CA PHE A 43 4.70 -10.06 -5.52
C PHE A 43 3.74 -10.91 -4.69
N HIS A 44 2.44 -10.73 -4.92
CA HIS A 44 1.46 -11.68 -4.46
C HIS A 44 1.66 -13.05 -5.14
N ASP A 45 1.39 -14.12 -4.41
CA ASP A 45 1.03 -15.41 -5.00
C ASP A 45 -0.47 -15.42 -5.37
N GLU A 46 -0.92 -16.47 -6.04
CA GLU A 46 -2.32 -16.62 -6.47
C GLU A 46 -3.31 -16.51 -5.29
N ASP A 47 -3.06 -17.22 -4.19
CA ASP A 47 -3.96 -17.21 -3.03
C ASP A 47 -4.05 -15.82 -2.39
N SER A 48 -2.92 -15.19 -2.09
CA SER A 48 -2.91 -13.86 -1.49
C SER A 48 -3.46 -12.80 -2.44
N PHE A 49 -3.25 -12.90 -3.74
CA PHE A 49 -3.85 -11.98 -4.71
C PHE A 49 -5.38 -12.10 -4.73
N LEU A 50 -5.89 -13.33 -4.85
CA LEU A 50 -7.33 -13.59 -4.89
C LEU A 50 -8.02 -13.23 -3.57
N LYS A 51 -7.40 -13.54 -2.44
CA LYS A 51 -7.97 -13.32 -1.11
C LYS A 51 -7.83 -11.87 -0.67
N GLU A 52 -6.61 -11.34 -0.71
CA GLU A 52 -6.34 -9.99 -0.23
C GLU A 52 -6.88 -9.00 -1.25
N VAL A 53 -6.42 -9.02 -2.51
CA VAL A 53 -6.73 -7.98 -3.50
C VAL A 53 -8.15 -8.13 -4.08
N ILE A 54 -8.38 -9.18 -4.86
CA ILE A 54 -9.63 -9.37 -5.61
C ILE A 54 -10.81 -9.62 -4.66
N GLY A 55 -10.59 -10.42 -3.61
CA GLY A 55 -11.60 -10.79 -2.63
C GLY A 55 -12.18 -9.58 -1.92
N SER A 56 -11.35 -8.61 -1.55
CA SER A 56 -11.82 -7.36 -0.95
C SER A 56 -12.71 -6.57 -1.89
N TYR A 57 -12.38 -6.49 -3.19
CA TYR A 57 -13.26 -5.84 -4.17
C TYR A 57 -14.60 -6.54 -4.27
N TYR A 58 -14.62 -7.87 -4.33
CA TYR A 58 -15.88 -8.63 -4.42
C TYR A 58 -16.74 -8.45 -3.16
N GLU A 59 -16.13 -8.41 -1.97
CA GLU A 59 -16.82 -8.14 -0.71
C GLU A 59 -17.44 -6.74 -0.69
N GLU A 60 -16.63 -5.71 -0.95
CA GLU A 60 -17.10 -4.32 -0.90
C GLU A 60 -18.13 -4.02 -2.00
N LEU A 61 -17.98 -4.60 -3.19
CA LEU A 61 -18.90 -4.39 -4.31
C LEU A 61 -20.15 -5.29 -4.23
N GLY A 62 -20.16 -6.31 -3.36
CA GLY A 62 -21.21 -7.31 -3.27
C GLY A 62 -21.29 -8.20 -4.53
N LEU A 63 -20.15 -8.48 -5.16
CA LEU A 63 -20.06 -9.32 -6.35
C LEU A 63 -20.05 -10.79 -5.96
N ALA A 64 -20.75 -11.62 -6.74
CA ALA A 64 -20.77 -13.06 -6.59
C ALA A 64 -20.92 -13.74 -7.97
N PRO A 65 -20.36 -14.95 -8.16
CA PRO A 65 -19.52 -15.70 -7.21
C PRO A 65 -18.09 -15.13 -7.12
N LYS A 66 -17.40 -15.33 -5.98
CA LYS A 66 -15.98 -14.97 -5.83
C LYS A 66 -15.11 -15.94 -6.64
N PRO A 67 -14.09 -15.46 -7.38
CA PRO A 67 -13.18 -16.33 -8.12
C PRO A 67 -12.35 -17.18 -7.15
N LYS A 68 -12.16 -18.47 -7.48
CA LYS A 68 -11.36 -19.41 -6.69
C LYS A 68 -9.99 -19.68 -7.30
N SER A 69 -9.78 -19.23 -8.54
CA SER A 69 -8.52 -19.29 -9.25
C SER A 69 -8.32 -18.04 -10.10
N LEU A 70 -7.08 -17.83 -10.56
CA LEU A 70 -6.75 -16.81 -11.54
C LEU A 70 -7.51 -17.02 -12.87
N ASP A 71 -7.81 -18.26 -13.24
CA ASP A 71 -8.62 -18.57 -14.43
C ASP A 71 -10.08 -18.19 -14.26
N ASP A 72 -10.66 -18.44 -13.08
CA ASP A 72 -12.02 -17.99 -12.75
C ASP A 72 -12.11 -16.47 -12.87
N PHE A 73 -11.12 -15.75 -12.31
CA PHE A 73 -11.08 -14.30 -12.39
C PHE A 73 -10.95 -13.78 -13.82
N ALA A 74 -10.16 -14.45 -14.67
CA ALA A 74 -9.98 -14.08 -16.08
C ALA A 74 -11.19 -14.38 -16.98
N SER A 75 -12.08 -15.29 -16.55
CA SER A 75 -13.16 -15.80 -17.38
C SER A 75 -14.27 -14.77 -17.64
N GLN A 76 -14.77 -14.13 -16.57
CA GLN A 76 -15.83 -13.14 -16.65
C GLN A 76 -15.88 -12.30 -15.36
N LEU A 77 -15.94 -10.97 -15.53
CA LEU A 77 -16.24 -10.06 -14.43
C LEU A 77 -17.77 -9.90 -14.26
N PRO A 78 -18.35 -10.14 -13.07
CA PRO A 78 -19.78 -9.92 -12.82
C PRO A 78 -20.15 -8.43 -12.93
N GLU A 79 -21.34 -8.14 -13.43
CA GLU A 79 -21.87 -6.77 -13.50
C GLU A 79 -22.17 -6.19 -12.11
N LEU A 80 -21.99 -4.88 -11.98
CA LEU A 80 -22.28 -4.18 -10.72
C LEU A 80 -23.79 -4.21 -10.41
N PRO A 81 -24.22 -4.59 -9.19
CA PRO A 81 -25.62 -4.56 -8.80
C PRO A 81 -26.23 -3.13 -8.89
N GLY A 82 -27.47 -3.04 -9.37
CA GLY A 82 -28.12 -1.84 -9.94
C GLY A 82 -28.47 -0.67 -9.01
N ASN A 83 -27.77 -0.48 -7.89
CA ASN A 83 -28.07 0.55 -6.90
C ASN A 83 -26.81 1.11 -6.19
N ALA A 84 -25.62 0.86 -6.75
CA ALA A 84 -24.36 1.25 -6.14
C ALA A 84 -23.68 2.45 -6.84
N ALA A 85 -24.39 3.57 -7.01
CA ALA A 85 -23.81 4.79 -7.60
C ALA A 85 -22.54 5.26 -6.86
N THR A 86 -22.48 5.02 -5.55
CA THR A 86 -21.31 5.29 -4.69
C THR A 86 -20.15 4.32 -4.90
N LYS A 87 -20.36 3.15 -5.54
CA LYS A 87 -19.34 2.13 -5.78
C LYS A 87 -18.89 2.04 -7.24
N LYS A 88 -19.40 2.90 -8.12
CA LYS A 88 -19.09 2.89 -9.55
C LYS A 88 -17.59 3.05 -9.83
N ALA A 89 -16.94 4.03 -9.19
CA ALA A 89 -15.50 4.25 -9.36
C ALA A 89 -14.65 3.05 -8.91
N MET A 90 -15.08 2.37 -7.84
CA MET A 90 -14.44 1.15 -7.33
C MET A 90 -14.56 -0.01 -8.31
N TYR A 91 -15.73 -0.19 -8.91
CA TYR A 91 -15.96 -1.20 -9.95
C TYR A 91 -15.21 -0.88 -11.24
N GLU A 92 -15.21 0.38 -11.67
CA GLU A 92 -14.43 0.84 -12.83
C GLU A 92 -12.95 0.56 -12.65
N ARG A 93 -12.42 0.72 -11.44
CA ARG A 93 -11.04 0.34 -11.11
C ARG A 93 -10.79 -1.16 -11.21
N LEU A 94 -11.62 -1.99 -10.58
CA LEU A 94 -11.52 -3.45 -10.69
C LEU A 94 -11.54 -3.89 -12.17
N ARG A 95 -12.43 -3.29 -12.95
CA ARG A 95 -12.63 -3.60 -14.37
C ARG A 95 -11.49 -3.12 -15.25
N ASN A 96 -11.10 -1.85 -15.12
CA ASN A 96 -10.21 -1.17 -16.05
C ASN A 96 -8.74 -1.34 -15.69
N GLU A 97 -8.38 -1.48 -14.41
CA GLU A 97 -6.99 -1.72 -14.00
C GLU A 97 -6.73 -3.23 -13.89
N TYR A 98 -7.45 -3.91 -12.99
CA TYR A 98 -7.13 -5.30 -12.67
C TYR A 98 -7.58 -6.27 -13.76
N TYR A 99 -8.85 -6.24 -14.16
CA TYR A 99 -9.39 -7.21 -15.10
C TYR A 99 -8.89 -6.96 -16.53
N ALA A 100 -8.99 -5.73 -17.05
CA ALA A 100 -8.60 -5.41 -18.43
C ALA A 100 -7.11 -5.65 -18.73
N HIS A 101 -6.24 -5.48 -17.72
CA HIS A 101 -4.79 -5.68 -17.88
C HIS A 101 -4.27 -6.97 -17.24
N PHE A 102 -5.16 -7.90 -16.86
CA PHE A 102 -4.79 -9.10 -16.12
C PHE A 102 -3.65 -9.89 -16.76
N ASN A 103 -3.71 -10.08 -18.09
CA ASN A 103 -2.69 -10.83 -18.83
C ASN A 103 -1.29 -10.20 -18.76
N HIS A 104 -1.17 -8.88 -18.52
CA HIS A 104 0.12 -8.21 -18.44
C HIS A 104 0.90 -8.57 -17.18
N TYR A 105 0.21 -8.83 -16.06
CA TYR A 105 0.86 -9.09 -14.77
C TYR A 105 0.59 -10.48 -14.19
N ARG A 106 -0.33 -11.27 -14.77
CA ARG A 106 -0.67 -12.63 -14.30
C ARG A 106 0.55 -13.51 -14.10
N HIS A 107 1.56 -13.40 -14.97
CA HIS A 107 2.78 -14.20 -14.91
C HIS A 107 3.65 -13.92 -13.66
N LEU A 108 3.38 -12.84 -12.93
CA LEU A 108 4.03 -12.49 -11.66
C LEU A 108 3.37 -13.18 -10.47
N LEU A 109 2.11 -13.63 -10.62
CA LEU A 109 1.30 -14.29 -9.60
C LEU A 109 1.52 -15.81 -9.63
N GLN A 110 2.56 -16.28 -8.92
CA GLN A 110 2.89 -17.70 -8.88
C GLN A 110 1.92 -18.48 -7.95
N ALA A 111 1.63 -19.74 -8.28
CA ALA A 111 0.62 -20.52 -7.56
C ALA A 111 1.02 -20.94 -6.13
N ASN A 112 2.32 -21.15 -5.87
CA ASN A 112 2.79 -21.83 -4.65
C ASN A 112 3.69 -20.98 -3.75
N SER A 113 4.21 -19.86 -4.24
CA SER A 113 5.13 -19.01 -3.49
C SER A 113 5.19 -17.61 -4.08
N PRO A 114 5.28 -16.56 -3.25
CA PRO A 114 5.57 -15.22 -3.73
C PRO A 114 6.84 -15.18 -4.58
N ARG A 115 6.77 -14.53 -5.75
CA ARG A 115 7.97 -14.16 -6.49
C ARG A 115 8.65 -12.98 -5.79
N VAL A 116 9.97 -13.04 -5.65
CA VAL A 116 10.78 -11.97 -5.05
C VAL A 116 11.86 -11.53 -6.03
N LEU A 117 12.05 -10.21 -6.16
CA LEU A 117 13.18 -9.59 -6.84
C LEU A 117 14.05 -8.89 -5.78
N ASP A 118 15.22 -9.45 -5.45
CA ASP A 118 16.01 -8.98 -4.30
C ASP A 118 16.91 -7.76 -4.57
N GLN A 119 17.11 -7.39 -5.84
CA GLN A 119 18.08 -6.36 -6.26
C GLN A 119 17.52 -5.53 -7.43
N VAL A 120 16.33 -4.95 -7.27
CA VAL A 120 15.78 -4.03 -8.27
C VAL A 120 16.57 -2.72 -8.22
N PRO A 121 17.19 -2.27 -9.33
CA PRO A 121 17.97 -1.04 -9.34
C PRO A 121 17.07 0.19 -9.17
N LYS A 122 17.63 1.27 -8.62
CA LYS A 122 16.93 2.53 -8.30
C LYS A 122 16.05 3.03 -9.45
N GLU A 123 16.54 2.94 -10.67
CA GLU A 123 15.91 3.43 -11.89
C GLU A 123 14.63 2.67 -12.23
N GLU A 124 14.51 1.41 -11.79
CA GLU A 124 13.37 0.54 -12.04
C GLU A 124 12.37 0.49 -10.89
N ILE A 125 12.75 0.94 -9.67
CA ILE A 125 11.85 0.94 -8.49
C ILE A 125 10.50 1.57 -8.82
N ARG A 126 10.51 2.65 -9.62
CA ARG A 126 9.29 3.38 -10.03
C ARG A 126 8.25 2.46 -10.68
N ASN A 127 8.65 1.43 -11.41
CA ASN A 127 7.75 0.50 -12.11
C ASN A 127 6.95 -0.38 -11.14
N TYR A 128 7.45 -0.56 -9.92
CA TYR A 128 6.84 -1.39 -8.88
C TYR A 128 6.12 -0.57 -7.81
N VAL A 129 6.34 0.75 -7.78
CA VAL A 129 5.70 1.64 -6.80
C VAL A 129 4.76 2.67 -7.41
N VAL A 130 4.78 2.90 -8.74
CA VAL A 130 3.91 3.86 -9.41
C VAL A 130 3.10 3.20 -10.53
N HIS A 131 1.77 3.33 -10.46
CA HIS A 131 0.91 3.02 -11.59
C HIS A 131 1.02 4.14 -12.64
N GLN A 132 1.64 3.83 -13.77
CA GLN A 132 1.69 4.73 -14.92
C GLN A 132 0.44 4.50 -15.77
N GLN A 133 -0.18 5.56 -16.28
CA GLN A 133 -1.37 5.50 -17.16
C GLN A 133 -0.99 5.68 -18.64
N ASP A 134 0.24 5.35 -19.02
CA ASP A 134 0.73 5.41 -20.40
C ASP A 134 0.54 4.07 -21.12
N ALA A 135 0.46 4.07 -22.46
CA ALA A 135 0.21 2.85 -23.25
C ALA A 135 1.30 1.76 -23.14
N ASN A 136 2.51 2.13 -22.66
CA ASN A 136 3.63 1.22 -22.40
C ASN A 136 3.84 0.95 -20.89
N SER A 137 2.85 1.28 -20.06
CA SER A 137 3.00 1.15 -18.61
C SER A 137 3.19 -0.30 -18.20
N ASP A 138 4.15 -0.50 -17.31
CA ASP A 138 4.34 -1.77 -16.65
C ASP A 138 3.21 -1.97 -15.61
N PHE A 139 2.40 -3.00 -15.82
CA PHE A 139 1.32 -3.36 -14.90
C PHE A 139 1.81 -4.20 -13.72
N ALA A 140 3.13 -4.46 -13.61
CA ALA A 140 3.73 -5.23 -12.52
C ALA A 140 3.30 -4.72 -11.15
N VAL A 141 3.16 -3.40 -10.99
CA VAL A 141 2.68 -2.75 -9.76
C VAL A 141 1.40 -3.37 -9.22
N LEU A 142 0.46 -3.80 -10.08
CA LEU A 142 -0.83 -4.38 -9.68
C LEU A 142 -0.68 -5.76 -9.01
N ALA A 143 0.42 -6.46 -9.27
CA ALA A 143 0.76 -7.74 -8.66
C ALA A 143 1.64 -7.61 -7.42
N VAL A 144 2.17 -6.42 -7.12
CA VAL A 144 3.10 -6.24 -6.01
C VAL A 144 2.36 -6.27 -4.67
N ARG A 145 2.95 -6.99 -3.71
CA ARG A 145 2.50 -7.09 -2.32
C ARG A 145 3.28 -6.19 -1.38
N GLU A 146 4.60 -6.16 -1.55
CA GLU A 146 5.52 -5.41 -0.67
C GLU A 146 6.73 -4.91 -1.46
N VAL A 147 7.19 -3.71 -1.13
CA VAL A 147 8.40 -3.11 -1.67
C VAL A 147 9.24 -2.59 -0.51
N GLU A 148 10.47 -3.02 -0.44
CA GLU A 148 11.42 -2.54 0.57
C GLU A 148 12.57 -1.86 -0.16
N ILE A 149 12.75 -0.57 0.09
CA ILE A 149 13.78 0.25 -0.53
C ILE A 149 14.93 0.39 0.45
N PHE A 150 16.13 0.09 0.02
CA PHE A 150 17.34 0.21 0.81
C PHE A 150 18.17 1.35 0.24
N CYS A 151 18.56 2.31 1.07
CA CYS A 151 19.38 3.43 0.64
C CYS A 151 20.23 3.99 1.79
N PRO A 152 21.36 4.66 1.48
CA PRO A 152 22.13 5.32 2.51
C PRO A 152 21.36 6.55 2.97
N PHE A 153 21.22 6.68 4.29
CA PHE A 153 20.65 7.88 4.89
C PHE A 153 21.79 8.88 5.05
N SER A 154 21.51 10.17 4.82
CA SER A 154 22.54 11.21 4.80
C SER A 154 23.07 11.60 6.19
N LYS A 155 22.44 11.09 7.25
CA LYS A 155 22.71 11.40 8.66
C LYS A 155 22.87 10.10 9.43
N SER A 156 23.95 9.97 10.20
CA SER A 156 24.24 8.74 10.94
C SER A 156 23.27 8.54 12.12
N GLU A 157 22.66 9.61 12.60
CA GLU A 157 21.71 9.60 13.70
C GLU A 157 20.40 8.87 13.37
N VAL A 158 20.13 8.64 12.08
CA VAL A 158 18.89 8.00 11.60
C VAL A 158 19.11 6.60 11.01
N GLU A 159 20.31 6.03 11.10
CA GLU A 159 20.63 4.71 10.53
C GLU A 159 19.80 3.56 11.12
N LYS A 160 19.27 3.74 12.33
CA LYS A 160 18.42 2.76 13.01
C LYS A 160 16.93 3.02 12.82
N ILE A 161 16.59 3.97 11.97
CA ILE A 161 15.22 4.32 11.64
C ILE A 161 14.88 3.64 10.31
N ALA A 162 13.68 3.07 10.22
CA ALA A 162 13.06 2.73 8.96
C ALA A 162 11.79 3.57 8.78
N LEU A 163 11.48 3.92 7.54
CA LEU A 163 10.31 4.71 7.20
C LEU A 163 9.24 3.81 6.59
N VAL A 164 8.02 3.88 7.12
CA VAL A 164 6.84 3.27 6.49
C VAL A 164 5.97 4.36 5.93
N ASP A 165 5.76 4.30 4.62
CA ASP A 165 4.77 5.13 3.94
C ASP A 165 3.42 4.40 3.94
N ILE A 166 2.37 5.12 4.33
CA ILE A 166 1.00 4.60 4.45
C ILE A 166 0.10 5.48 3.59
N PRO A 167 -0.83 4.88 2.80
CA PRO A 167 -1.80 5.65 2.03
C PRO A 167 -2.55 6.68 2.89
N GLY A 168 -2.68 7.91 2.40
CA GLY A 168 -3.47 8.93 3.09
C GLY A 168 -4.97 8.60 3.10
N LEU A 169 -5.74 9.07 4.10
CA LEU A 169 -7.19 8.82 4.20
C LEU A 169 -8.00 9.23 2.95
N GLY A 170 -7.54 10.26 2.24
CA GLY A 170 -8.20 10.72 1.02
C GLY A 170 -8.06 9.76 -0.15
N ASP A 171 -7.09 8.85 -0.07
CA ASP A 171 -6.69 7.93 -1.13
C ASP A 171 -6.90 6.45 -0.72
N LEU A 172 -7.46 6.21 0.48
CA LEU A 172 -7.76 4.86 0.97
C LEU A 172 -8.71 4.15 -0.01
N ARG A 173 -8.23 3.03 -0.52
CA ARG A 173 -8.98 2.12 -1.37
C ARG A 173 -9.62 1.03 -0.53
N VAL A 174 -10.39 0.20 -1.23
CA VAL A 174 -10.98 -1.03 -0.71
C VAL A 174 -9.92 -1.85 0.01
N GLY A 175 -10.15 -2.13 1.29
CA GLY A 175 -9.24 -2.92 2.14
C GLY A 175 -8.07 -2.15 2.75
N ASP A 176 -7.84 -0.89 2.37
CA ASP A 176 -6.69 -0.11 2.86
C ASP A 176 -6.84 0.28 4.34
N GLU A 177 -8.05 0.51 4.85
CA GLU A 177 -8.25 0.84 6.26
C GLU A 177 -7.81 -0.30 7.18
N LYS A 178 -8.12 -1.55 6.82
CA LYS A 178 -7.70 -2.73 7.58
C LYS A 178 -6.18 -2.92 7.52
N LEU A 179 -5.59 -2.76 6.33
CA LEU A 179 -4.14 -2.86 6.15
C LEU A 179 -3.39 -1.76 6.90
N MET A 180 -3.92 -0.53 6.88
CA MET A 180 -3.41 0.60 7.64
C MET A 180 -3.47 0.32 9.13
N LEU A 181 -4.62 -0.13 9.65
CA LEU A 181 -4.77 -0.50 11.06
C LEU A 181 -3.79 -1.60 11.49
N GLN A 182 -3.61 -2.64 10.67
CA GLN A 182 -2.61 -3.69 10.94
C GLN A 182 -1.18 -3.14 10.95
N THR A 183 -0.83 -2.30 9.97
CA THR A 183 0.50 -1.69 9.91
C THR A 183 0.77 -0.80 11.13
N LEU A 184 -0.22 0.00 11.53
CA LEU A 184 -0.13 0.89 12.70
C LEU A 184 -0.10 0.12 14.02
N GLY A 185 -0.82 -1.00 14.14
CA GLY A 185 -0.88 -1.77 15.38
C GLY A 185 0.31 -2.73 15.58
N GLU A 186 0.86 -3.30 14.49
CA GLU A 186 1.80 -4.42 14.59
C GLU A 186 3.24 -4.06 14.24
N ARG A 187 3.47 -3.03 13.41
CA ARG A 187 4.81 -2.80 12.83
C ARG A 187 5.47 -1.53 13.35
N VAL A 188 4.72 -0.51 13.72
CA VAL A 188 5.28 0.84 13.90
C VAL A 188 5.53 1.19 15.35
N ASP A 189 6.63 1.89 15.53
CA ASP A 189 7.11 2.39 16.79
C ASP A 189 6.65 3.82 17.02
N VAL A 190 6.62 4.67 16.00
CA VAL A 190 6.22 6.07 16.15
C VAL A 190 5.37 6.43 14.94
N VAL A 191 4.32 7.23 15.17
CA VAL A 191 3.48 7.75 14.09
C VAL A 191 3.62 9.27 14.02
N LEU A 192 4.16 9.73 12.90
CA LEU A 192 4.30 11.15 12.59
C LEU A 192 3.19 11.58 11.62
N PHE A 193 2.35 12.53 12.05
CA PHE A 193 1.34 13.12 11.17
C PHE A 193 1.91 14.40 10.57
N VAL A 194 2.17 14.38 9.27
CA VAL A 194 2.74 15.50 8.52
C VAL A 194 1.67 16.07 7.61
N ARG A 195 1.28 17.33 7.78
CA ARG A 195 0.36 18.01 6.85
C ARG A 195 1.12 18.97 5.96
N ARG A 196 0.76 19.04 4.67
CA ARG A 196 1.25 20.13 3.82
C ARG A 196 0.79 21.49 4.36
N PRO A 197 1.67 22.49 4.45
CA PRO A 197 1.26 23.87 4.70
C PRO A 197 0.30 24.34 3.59
N ASP A 198 -0.96 24.60 3.95
CA ASP A 198 -1.98 25.12 3.03
C ASP A 198 -2.37 26.55 3.46
N PRO A 199 -2.08 27.58 2.65
CA PRO A 199 -2.36 28.97 2.99
C PRO A 199 -3.86 29.33 2.98
N VAL A 200 -4.73 28.45 2.44
CA VAL A 200 -6.19 28.67 2.35
C VAL A 200 -6.95 27.73 3.28
N ARG A 201 -6.46 26.50 3.51
CA ARG A 201 -7.05 25.52 4.43
C ARG A 201 -6.20 25.37 5.70
N TYR A 202 -6.35 26.33 6.60
CA TYR A 202 -5.59 26.41 7.86
C TYR A 202 -6.13 25.49 8.98
N GLY A 203 -7.35 24.97 8.85
CA GLY A 203 -8.02 24.18 9.89
C GLY A 203 -7.85 22.67 9.77
N TRP A 204 -7.84 21.97 10.91
CA TRP A 204 -8.11 20.54 10.99
C TRP A 204 -9.56 20.30 10.56
N GLU A 205 -9.77 19.53 9.49
CA GLU A 205 -11.10 19.16 9.00
C GLU A 205 -11.53 17.81 9.60
N ALA A 206 -12.82 17.49 9.55
CA ALA A 206 -13.35 16.22 10.06
C ALA A 206 -12.67 14.97 9.45
N ARG A 207 -12.14 15.09 8.23
CA ARG A 207 -11.33 14.05 7.59
C ARG A 207 -9.99 13.83 8.30
N ASP A 208 -9.38 14.87 8.83
CA ASP A 208 -8.07 14.78 9.49
C ASP A 208 -8.22 14.19 10.90
N THR A 209 -9.30 14.55 11.60
CA THR A 209 -9.64 13.93 12.91
C THR A 209 -9.99 12.46 12.75
N LYS A 210 -10.63 12.06 11.65
CA LYS A 210 -10.92 10.63 11.38
C LYS A 210 -9.63 9.80 11.22
N LEU A 211 -8.56 10.36 10.64
CA LEU A 211 -7.27 9.64 10.51
C LEU A 211 -6.67 9.38 11.88
N TYR A 212 -6.72 10.42 12.72
CA TYR A 212 -6.26 10.34 14.09
C TYR A 212 -7.06 9.28 14.87
N ASP A 213 -8.39 9.30 14.78
CA ASP A 213 -9.25 8.33 15.47
C ASP A 213 -9.00 6.89 15.00
N THR A 214 -8.82 6.68 13.70
CA THR A 214 -8.51 5.34 13.15
C THR A 214 -7.13 4.87 13.61
N ALA A 215 -6.10 5.73 13.54
CA ALA A 215 -4.77 5.39 14.05
C ALA A 215 -4.78 5.13 15.55
N HIS A 216 -5.48 5.96 16.33
CA HIS A 216 -5.62 5.81 17.77
C HIS A 216 -6.27 4.47 18.13
N LYS A 217 -7.31 4.05 17.40
CA LYS A 217 -7.93 2.71 17.58
C LYS A 217 -6.96 1.56 17.37
N ALA A 218 -6.07 1.65 16.37
CA ALA A 218 -5.04 0.62 16.13
C ALA A 218 -3.94 0.62 17.21
N LEU A 219 -3.65 1.78 17.80
CA LEU A 219 -2.56 1.97 18.75
C LEU A 219 -2.97 1.75 20.22
N ASN A 220 -4.25 1.45 20.49
CA ASN A 220 -4.82 1.34 21.85
C ASN A 220 -4.12 0.31 22.76
N ASP A 221 -3.25 -0.54 22.23
CA ASP A 221 -2.47 -1.55 22.99
C ASP A 221 -0.99 -1.17 23.24
N LEU A 222 -0.54 0.03 22.85
CA LEU A 222 0.85 0.47 23.04
C LEU A 222 0.95 1.53 24.16
N PRO A 223 1.44 1.19 25.37
CA PRO A 223 1.23 2.01 26.56
C PRO A 223 1.89 3.39 26.60
N ASP A 224 2.91 3.70 25.79
CA ASP A 224 3.73 4.91 26.01
C ASP A 224 4.40 5.42 24.73
N ARG A 225 3.70 6.06 23.78
CA ARG A 225 4.38 6.72 22.63
C ARG A 225 3.75 8.03 22.15
N SER A 226 4.64 8.93 21.73
CA SER A 226 4.40 10.35 21.47
C SER A 226 3.80 10.60 20.08
N PHE A 227 2.56 11.11 20.04
CA PHE A 227 2.04 11.77 18.85
C PHE A 227 2.76 13.12 18.66
N ILE A 228 3.48 13.27 17.56
CA ILE A 228 4.06 14.56 17.17
C ILE A 228 3.25 15.08 15.99
N LYS A 229 2.58 16.22 16.20
CA LYS A 229 1.93 16.99 15.13
C LYS A 229 2.94 18.03 14.66
N ILE A 230 3.34 17.96 13.38
CA ILE A 230 4.25 18.93 12.75
C ILE A 230 3.50 19.65 11.63
#